data_AF-A0A2T9QDJ1-F1
#
_entry.id   AF-A0A2T9QDJ1-F1
#
_cell.length_a   1.000
_cell.length_b   1.000
_cell.length_c   1.000
_cell.angle_alpha   90.00
_cell.angle_beta   90.00
_cell.angle_gamma   90.00
#
_symmetry.space_group_name_H-M   'P 1'
#
loop_
_entity.id
_entity.type
_entity.pdbx_description
1 polymer ?
#
loop_
_entity_poly.entity_id
_entity_poly.type
_entity_poly.pdbx_seq_one_letter_code
_entity_poly.pdbx_strand_id
1 'polypeptide(L)'
;MAASPEHQFIAEAMDSVLSRYASTKLLGVLEAGRKKFDYSCVLERDFHRVLSSQVLWSHTEGIHKDLMTLLHEEESYLKVYFAKDTTKHRMRIDEVISEYKKNSQTRALLKGLRIIYLPGEFDADKLSEQKLMLDLMSHLVCKDLLFGTVFGRLSSFDIRVFANHGGPFGLKYAVLDEITENGLIHNPTFKERLGYSTTGTIREVTTMLSALGLVKRLDNSVILLPTLKGRMLLDLARKLVVDNSSDETASGEFEIIKSLLFPIGSNGQFNYLKEIKESALYSANNFGRKLTVSAQSEGTKFYKTFNWDDWREQLQMMPELKDKLFTEPDFDYVY
;
A
#
# COMPACT_ATOMS: atom_id res chain seq x y z
N MET A 1 25.69 -25.15 -4.07
CA MET A 1 25.14 -25.92 -2.93
C MET A 1 23.64 -26.02 -3.15
N ALA A 2 23.02 -27.16 -2.84
CA ALA A 2 21.56 -27.26 -2.87
C ALA A 2 20.97 -26.28 -1.85
N ALA A 3 19.90 -25.58 -2.21
CA ALA A 3 19.18 -24.71 -1.28
C ALA A 3 18.64 -25.56 -0.12
N SER A 4 18.71 -25.05 1.11
CA SER A 4 18.17 -25.77 2.27
C SER A 4 16.63 -25.80 2.22
N PRO A 5 15.96 -26.74 2.90
CA PRO A 5 14.50 -26.80 2.96
C PRO A 5 13.87 -25.48 3.41
N GLU A 6 14.49 -24.77 4.36
CA GLU A 6 14.01 -23.47 4.83
C GLU A 6 14.13 -22.38 3.78
N HIS A 7 15.22 -22.38 3.00
CA HIS A 7 15.39 -21.45 1.88
C HIS A 7 14.25 -21.59 0.89
N GLN A 8 13.95 -22.84 0.50
CA GLN A 8 12.87 -23.13 -0.45
C GLN A 8 11.51 -22.72 0.13
N PHE A 9 11.25 -23.08 1.39
CA PHE A 9 10.01 -22.72 2.07
C PHE A 9 9.79 -21.21 2.10
N ILE A 10 10.80 -20.41 2.47
CA ILE A 10 10.66 -18.95 2.56
C ILE A 10 10.41 -18.34 1.18
N ALA A 11 11.11 -18.82 0.14
CA ALA A 11 10.91 -18.34 -1.22
C ALA A 11 9.48 -18.60 -1.73
N GLU A 12 8.93 -19.80 -1.46
CA GLU A 12 7.56 -20.17 -1.83
C GLU A 12 6.50 -19.49 -0.95
N ALA A 13 6.79 -19.32 0.35
CA ALA A 13 5.88 -18.67 1.29
C ALA A 13 5.60 -17.22 0.90
N MET A 14 6.58 -16.50 0.34
CA MET A 14 6.37 -15.14 -0.14
C MET A 14 5.31 -15.07 -1.24
N ASP A 15 5.38 -15.99 -2.21
CA ASP A 15 4.41 -16.07 -3.30
C ASP A 15 3.01 -16.40 -2.78
N SER A 16 2.93 -17.38 -1.87
CA SER A 16 1.69 -17.78 -1.22
C SER A 16 1.06 -16.62 -0.42
N VAL A 17 1.86 -15.87 0.34
CA VAL A 17 1.40 -14.69 1.10
C VAL A 17 0.84 -13.63 0.16
N LEU A 18 1.58 -13.24 -0.86
CA LEU A 18 1.15 -12.19 -1.79
C LEU A 18 -0.11 -12.60 -2.57
N SER A 19 -0.19 -13.86 -3.00
CA SER A 19 -1.37 -14.42 -3.68
C SER A 19 -2.61 -14.38 -2.79
N ARG A 20 -2.47 -14.69 -1.50
CA ARG A 20 -3.57 -14.56 -0.54
C ARG A 20 -3.99 -13.10 -0.35
N TYR A 21 -3.05 -12.16 -0.27
CA TYR A 21 -3.40 -10.74 -0.21
C TYR A 21 -4.08 -10.23 -1.49
N ALA A 22 -3.73 -10.75 -2.66
CA ALA A 22 -4.39 -10.40 -3.92
C ALA A 22 -5.90 -10.74 -3.90
N SER A 23 -6.31 -11.79 -3.17
CA SER A 23 -7.72 -12.15 -2.99
C SER A 23 -8.55 -11.05 -2.32
N THR A 24 -7.92 -10.13 -1.58
CA THR A 24 -8.59 -8.97 -0.97
C THR A 24 -9.07 -7.94 -2.00
N LYS A 25 -8.61 -8.04 -3.26
CA LYS A 25 -8.85 -7.09 -4.36
C LYS A 25 -8.36 -5.66 -4.08
N LEU A 26 -7.51 -5.49 -3.06
CA LEU A 26 -6.84 -4.22 -2.74
C LEU A 26 -5.50 -4.09 -3.48
N LEU A 27 -4.95 -5.21 -3.96
CA LEU A 27 -3.74 -5.32 -4.76
C LEU A 27 -3.85 -6.50 -5.73
N GLY A 28 -3.07 -6.48 -6.80
CA GLY A 28 -2.88 -7.59 -7.73
C GLY A 28 -1.42 -8.06 -7.71
N VAL A 29 -1.21 -9.31 -8.09
CA VAL A 29 0.11 -9.92 -8.20
C VAL A 29 0.17 -10.60 -9.56
N LEU A 30 1.19 -10.27 -10.35
CA LEU A 30 1.54 -10.99 -11.56
C LEU A 30 2.92 -11.59 -11.38
N GLU A 31 3.09 -12.86 -11.73
CA GLU A 31 4.40 -13.47 -11.75
C GLU A 31 5.31 -12.76 -12.76
N ALA A 32 6.55 -12.50 -12.36
CA ALA A 32 7.61 -12.04 -13.24
C ALA A 32 8.63 -13.16 -13.43
N GLY A 33 9.35 -13.14 -14.55
CA GLY A 33 10.40 -14.12 -14.80
C GLY A 33 11.42 -14.13 -13.65
N ARG A 34 11.60 -15.29 -12.99
CA ARG A 34 12.62 -15.50 -11.96
C ARG A 34 13.99 -15.43 -12.63
N LYS A 35 14.61 -14.24 -12.67
CA LYS A 35 15.94 -14.01 -13.24
C LYS A 35 17.01 -14.64 -12.35
N LYS A 36 17.71 -13.83 -11.55
CA LYS A 36 18.78 -14.23 -10.63
C LYS A 36 18.32 -14.27 -9.17
N PHE A 37 17.03 -14.04 -8.94
CA PHE A 37 16.42 -13.85 -7.62
C PHE A 37 15.58 -15.06 -7.24
N ASP A 38 15.47 -15.33 -5.93
CA ASP A 38 14.66 -16.43 -5.40
C ASP A 38 13.17 -16.25 -5.70
N TYR A 39 12.69 -15.00 -5.70
CA TYR A 39 11.32 -14.68 -6.09
C TYR A 39 11.23 -13.28 -6.72
N SER A 40 10.39 -13.16 -7.75
CA SER A 40 10.08 -11.90 -8.41
C SER A 40 8.63 -11.86 -8.88
N CYS A 41 8.00 -10.70 -8.69
CA CYS A 41 6.64 -10.45 -9.16
C CYS A 41 6.43 -8.98 -9.52
N VAL A 42 5.33 -8.69 -10.20
CA VAL A 42 4.81 -7.35 -10.39
C VAL A 42 3.62 -7.17 -9.45
N LEU A 43 3.74 -6.23 -8.51
CA LEU A 43 2.62 -5.76 -7.72
C LEU A 43 1.82 -4.75 -8.54
N GLU A 44 0.54 -5.04 -8.73
CA GLU A 44 -0.39 -4.22 -9.48
C GLU A 44 -1.35 -3.49 -8.54
N ARG A 45 -1.59 -2.22 -8.84
CA ARG A 45 -2.70 -1.44 -8.26
C ARG A 45 -3.01 -0.23 -9.14
N ASP A 46 -2.14 0.77 -9.03
CA ASP A 46 -2.16 2.00 -9.83
C ASP A 46 -0.96 2.05 -10.78
N PHE A 47 0.11 1.39 -10.37
CA PHE A 47 1.35 1.23 -11.11
C PHE A 47 1.78 -0.22 -11.01
N HIS A 48 2.51 -0.66 -12.02
CA HIS A 48 3.22 -1.93 -12.02
C HIS A 48 4.54 -1.73 -11.27
N ARG A 49 4.69 -2.39 -10.12
CA ARG A 49 5.92 -2.32 -9.33
C ARG A 49 6.58 -3.67 -9.33
N VAL A 50 7.72 -3.77 -10.00
CA VAL A 50 8.54 -4.98 -9.96
C VAL A 50 9.15 -5.09 -8.57
N LEU A 51 8.88 -6.23 -7.95
CA LEU A 51 9.48 -6.69 -6.71
C LEU A 51 10.46 -7.80 -7.05
N SER A 52 11.66 -7.68 -6.50
CA SER A 52 12.62 -8.77 -6.45
C SER A 52 12.97 -9.08 -5.01
N SER A 53 13.13 -10.36 -4.72
CA SER A 53 13.49 -10.80 -3.39
C SER A 53 14.53 -11.89 -3.40
N GLN A 54 15.37 -11.83 -2.38
CA GLN A 54 16.47 -12.77 -2.18
C GLN A 54 16.38 -13.31 -0.76
N VAL A 55 16.62 -14.60 -0.62
CA VAL A 55 16.65 -15.35 0.63
C VAL A 55 18.08 -15.81 0.83
N LEU A 56 18.63 -15.60 2.02
CA LEU A 56 19.85 -16.26 2.43
C LEU A 56 19.70 -16.80 3.84
N TRP A 57 19.69 -18.13 3.94
CA TRP A 57 19.37 -18.80 5.19
C TRP A 57 20.58 -19.37 5.93
N SER A 58 21.48 -20.04 5.20
CA SER A 58 22.41 -20.98 5.83
C SER A 58 23.76 -20.39 6.26
N HIS A 59 24.23 -19.34 5.59
CA HIS A 59 25.60 -18.83 5.79
C HIS A 59 25.69 -17.32 5.58
N THR A 60 26.65 -16.66 6.24
CA THR A 60 26.83 -15.21 6.19
C THR A 60 27.73 -14.72 5.05
N GLU A 61 28.55 -15.60 4.45
CA GLU A 61 29.48 -15.26 3.35
C GLU A 61 28.73 -14.72 2.12
N GLY A 62 27.52 -15.23 1.86
CA GLY A 62 26.69 -14.83 0.72
C GLY A 62 26.05 -13.44 0.86
N ILE A 63 25.93 -12.90 2.08
CA ILE A 63 25.13 -11.69 2.38
C ILE A 63 25.56 -10.52 1.50
N HIS A 64 26.87 -10.28 1.40
CA HIS A 64 27.39 -9.15 0.63
C HIS A 64 27.08 -9.29 -0.86
N LYS A 65 27.32 -10.47 -1.44
CA LYS A 65 27.05 -10.74 -2.85
C LYS A 65 25.56 -10.60 -3.17
N ASP A 66 24.70 -11.16 -2.32
CA ASP A 66 23.26 -11.17 -2.52
C ASP A 66 22.67 -9.77 -2.40
N LEU A 67 23.06 -9.01 -1.36
CA LEU A 67 22.65 -7.62 -1.20
C LEU A 67 23.17 -6.75 -2.35
N MET A 68 24.42 -6.91 -2.79
CA MET A 68 24.93 -6.18 -3.95
C MET A 68 24.11 -6.48 -5.21
N THR A 69 23.80 -7.75 -5.46
CA THR A 69 23.02 -8.18 -6.63
C THR A 69 21.61 -7.57 -6.57
N LEU A 70 20.97 -7.62 -5.41
CA LEU A 70 19.64 -7.07 -5.20
C LEU A 70 19.61 -5.54 -5.31
N LEU A 71 20.61 -4.84 -4.75
CA LEU A 71 20.66 -3.37 -4.75
C LEU A 71 20.90 -2.78 -6.13
N HIS A 72 21.67 -3.46 -6.98
CA HIS A 72 21.95 -3.03 -8.35
C HIS A 72 20.93 -3.51 -9.38
N GLU A 73 19.85 -4.17 -8.96
CA GLU A 73 18.73 -4.44 -9.85
C GLU A 73 17.98 -3.14 -10.14
N GLU A 74 18.09 -2.66 -11.39
CA GLU A 74 17.52 -1.39 -11.83
C GLU A 74 16.02 -1.49 -12.12
N GLU A 75 15.55 -2.64 -12.58
CA GLU A 75 14.13 -2.84 -12.93
C GLU A 75 13.24 -2.94 -11.68
N SER A 76 13.81 -3.31 -10.53
CA SER A 76 13.06 -3.56 -9.29
C SER A 76 13.00 -2.34 -8.39
N TYR A 77 11.80 -1.80 -8.23
CA TYR A 77 11.52 -0.70 -7.30
C TYR A 77 11.46 -1.18 -5.84
N LEU A 78 11.11 -2.45 -5.63
CA LEU A 78 11.06 -3.07 -4.31
C LEU A 78 12.05 -4.22 -4.23
N LYS A 79 12.86 -4.16 -3.18
CA LYS A 79 13.98 -5.07 -2.96
C LYS A 79 13.79 -5.69 -1.59
N VAL A 80 13.37 -6.95 -1.52
CA VAL A 80 13.12 -7.63 -0.25
C VAL A 80 14.25 -8.61 0.02
N TYR A 81 14.87 -8.50 1.19
CA TYR A 81 15.91 -9.42 1.63
C TYR A 81 15.44 -10.15 2.87
N PHE A 82 15.25 -11.47 2.75
CA PHE A 82 14.93 -12.33 3.89
C PHE A 82 16.23 -12.83 4.50
N ALA A 83 16.39 -12.53 5.79
CA ALA A 83 17.59 -12.88 6.54
C ALA A 83 17.24 -13.67 7.80
N LYS A 84 18.11 -14.61 8.14
CA LYS A 84 18.06 -15.32 9.42
C LYS A 84 18.29 -14.34 10.58
N ASP A 85 17.39 -14.33 11.57
CA ASP A 85 17.50 -13.44 12.74
C ASP A 85 18.54 -13.96 13.73
N THR A 86 19.80 -13.60 13.50
CA THR A 86 20.91 -13.85 14.41
C THR A 86 21.81 -12.62 14.46
N THR A 87 22.55 -12.45 15.56
CA THR A 87 23.51 -11.34 15.71
C THR A 87 24.51 -11.28 14.56
N LYS A 88 25.02 -12.43 14.11
CA LYS A 88 25.99 -12.49 13.00
C LYS A 88 25.42 -11.98 11.67
N HIS A 89 24.19 -12.38 11.34
CA HIS A 89 23.54 -11.92 10.10
C HIS A 89 23.22 -10.43 10.17
N ARG A 90 22.67 -9.95 11.29
CA ARG A 90 22.38 -8.52 11.51
C ARG A 90 23.64 -7.66 11.36
N MET A 91 24.72 -8.01 12.08
CA MET A 91 26.00 -7.30 11.98
C MET A 91 26.50 -7.24 10.54
N ARG A 92 26.51 -8.38 9.83
CA ARG A 92 27.00 -8.43 8.47
C ARG A 92 26.16 -7.60 7.51
N ILE A 93 24.83 -7.63 7.65
CA ILE A 93 23.91 -6.81 6.87
C ILE A 93 24.15 -5.32 7.15
N ASP A 94 24.29 -4.94 8.43
CA ASP A 94 24.52 -3.56 8.84
C ASP A 94 25.85 -3.01 8.31
N GLU A 95 26.90 -3.84 8.22
CA GLU A 95 28.16 -3.48 7.58
C GLU A 95 27.95 -3.08 6.11
N VAL A 96 27.28 -3.95 5.34
CA VAL A 96 27.01 -3.69 3.91
C VAL A 96 26.16 -2.43 3.73
N ILE A 97 25.08 -2.28 4.50
CA ILE A 97 24.23 -1.08 4.43
C ILE A 97 25.03 0.16 4.79
N SER A 98 25.87 0.09 5.82
CA SER A 98 26.68 1.23 6.26
C SER A 98 27.68 1.66 5.19
N GLU A 99 28.26 0.73 4.44
CA GLU A 99 29.11 1.04 3.28
C GLU A 99 28.35 1.79 2.20
N TYR A 100 27.13 1.34 1.87
CA TYR A 100 26.28 2.03 0.91
C TYR A 100 25.81 3.41 1.43
N LYS A 101 25.57 3.55 2.73
CA LYS A 101 25.19 4.84 3.32
C LYS A 101 26.31 5.88 3.28
N LYS A 102 27.59 5.48 3.24
CA LYS A 102 28.75 6.40 3.24
C LYS A 102 28.95 7.15 1.92
N ASN A 103 28.51 6.60 0.79
CA ASN A 103 28.66 7.22 -0.52
C ASN A 103 27.29 7.70 -1.04
N SER A 104 27.20 8.96 -1.48
CA SER A 104 25.96 9.58 -1.94
C SER A 104 25.36 8.89 -3.17
N GLN A 105 26.21 8.36 -4.07
CA GLN A 105 25.77 7.67 -5.28
C GLN A 105 25.16 6.30 -4.96
N THR A 106 25.78 5.53 -4.07
CA THR A 106 25.28 4.20 -3.69
C THR A 106 24.15 4.26 -2.67
N ARG A 107 24.06 5.33 -1.87
CA ARG A 107 22.94 5.55 -0.93
C ARG A 107 21.58 5.53 -1.65
N ALA A 108 21.49 6.05 -2.86
CA ALA A 108 20.25 6.04 -3.65
C ALA A 108 19.76 4.61 -3.94
N LEU A 109 20.68 3.65 -4.09
CA LEU A 109 20.35 2.24 -4.37
C LEU A 109 19.64 1.54 -3.19
N LEU A 110 19.78 2.08 -1.97
CA LEU A 110 19.07 1.58 -0.78
C LEU A 110 17.57 1.94 -0.80
N LYS A 111 17.12 2.84 -1.70
CA LYS A 111 15.71 3.19 -1.85
C LYS A 111 14.91 1.94 -2.19
N GLY A 112 13.83 1.70 -1.44
CA GLY A 112 12.97 0.53 -1.63
C GLY A 112 13.49 -0.79 -1.04
N LEU A 113 14.70 -0.83 -0.45
CA LEU A 113 15.19 -2.01 0.27
C LEU A 113 14.35 -2.25 1.55
N ARG A 114 13.96 -3.51 1.75
CA ARG A 114 13.29 -4.01 2.96
C ARG A 114 13.98 -5.28 3.43
N ILE A 115 14.43 -5.28 4.67
CA ILE A 115 15.08 -6.44 5.27
C ILE A 115 14.11 -7.04 6.27
N ILE A 116 13.71 -8.29 6.02
CA ILE A 116 12.77 -9.03 6.86
C ILE A 116 13.57 -10.11 7.58
N TYR A 117 13.69 -9.94 8.89
CA TYR A 117 14.36 -10.91 9.76
C TYR A 117 13.38 -11.99 10.18
N LEU A 118 13.74 -13.25 9.93
CA LEU A 118 12.92 -14.41 10.26
C LEU A 118 13.59 -15.26 11.36
N PRO A 119 12.80 -15.88 12.27
CA PRO A 119 13.33 -16.68 13.38
C PRO A 119 14.39 -17.70 12.97
N GLY A 120 15.58 -17.63 13.56
CA GLY A 120 16.71 -18.47 13.16
C GLY A 120 16.58 -19.95 13.50
N GLU A 121 15.69 -20.31 14.42
CA GLU A 121 15.43 -21.69 14.83
C GLU A 121 14.37 -22.37 13.98
N PHE A 122 13.86 -21.71 12.93
CA PHE A 122 12.84 -22.28 12.05
C PHE A 122 13.33 -23.54 11.34
N ASP A 123 12.52 -24.57 11.45
CA ASP A 123 12.72 -25.89 10.86
C ASP A 123 11.60 -26.18 9.86
N ALA A 124 11.96 -26.21 8.58
CA ALA A 124 11.01 -26.41 7.49
C ALA A 124 10.47 -27.85 7.41
N ASP A 125 11.03 -28.82 8.14
CA ASP A 125 10.49 -30.18 8.17
C ASP A 125 9.30 -30.32 9.14
N LYS A 126 9.04 -29.31 9.98
CA LYS A 126 7.94 -29.32 10.96
C LYS A 126 6.74 -28.50 10.48
N LEU A 127 5.62 -29.17 10.21
CA LEU A 127 4.37 -28.53 9.75
C LEU A 127 3.84 -27.43 10.69
N SER A 128 3.98 -27.58 12.00
CA SER A 128 3.55 -26.56 12.96
C SER A 128 4.40 -25.29 12.86
N GLU A 129 5.70 -25.43 12.61
CA GLU A 129 6.61 -24.29 12.43
C GLU A 129 6.41 -23.64 11.06
N GLN A 130 6.15 -24.42 10.01
CA GLN A 130 5.77 -23.89 8.69
C GLN A 130 4.54 -22.97 8.79
N LYS A 131 3.49 -23.38 9.50
CA LYS A 131 2.29 -22.56 9.69
C LYS A 131 2.60 -21.26 10.43
N LEU A 132 3.34 -21.33 11.54
CA LEU A 132 3.74 -20.15 12.31
C LEU A 132 4.60 -19.20 11.48
N MET A 133 5.54 -19.73 10.69
CA MET A 133 6.38 -18.94 9.79
C MET A 133 5.54 -18.26 8.71
N LEU A 134 4.58 -18.96 8.12
CA LEU A 134 3.69 -18.41 7.10
C LEU A 134 2.81 -17.27 7.66
N ASP A 135 2.29 -17.42 8.87
CA ASP A 135 1.51 -16.38 9.56
C ASP A 135 2.38 -15.15 9.90
N LEU A 136 3.60 -15.38 10.39
CA LEU A 136 4.57 -14.33 10.66
C LEU A 136 4.96 -13.57 9.38
N MET A 137 5.31 -14.29 8.32
CA MET A 137 5.64 -13.71 7.03
C MET A 137 4.46 -12.92 6.48
N SER A 138 3.23 -13.42 6.60
CA SER A 138 2.02 -12.69 6.22
C SER A 138 1.93 -11.34 6.92
N HIS A 139 2.11 -11.32 8.24
CA HIS A 139 2.08 -10.08 9.02
C HIS A 139 3.20 -9.10 8.64
N LEU A 140 4.44 -9.57 8.53
CA LEU A 140 5.60 -8.74 8.18
C LEU A 140 5.50 -8.19 6.75
N VAL A 141 5.09 -9.02 5.78
CA VAL A 141 4.86 -8.58 4.40
C VAL A 141 3.75 -7.53 4.35
N CYS A 142 2.64 -7.74 5.06
CA CYS A 142 1.57 -6.75 5.11
C CYS A 142 2.07 -5.40 5.65
N LYS A 143 2.69 -5.43 6.82
CA LYS A 143 3.13 -4.24 7.54
C LYS A 143 4.27 -3.50 6.82
N ASP A 144 5.33 -4.21 6.45
CA ASP A 144 6.60 -3.60 6.04
C ASP A 144 6.68 -3.40 4.51
N LEU A 145 6.01 -4.26 3.74
CA LEU A 145 5.98 -4.18 2.28
C LEU A 145 4.70 -3.52 1.77
N LEU A 146 3.53 -4.08 2.07
CA LEU A 146 2.27 -3.63 1.47
C LEU A 146 1.90 -2.23 1.95
N PHE A 147 1.93 -1.97 3.25
CA PHE A 147 1.70 -0.62 3.78
C PHE A 147 2.79 0.37 3.40
N GLY A 148 4.05 -0.07 3.40
CA GLY A 148 5.18 0.76 3.00
C GLY A 148 5.16 1.19 1.53
N THR A 149 4.47 0.45 0.67
CA THR A 149 4.58 0.62 -0.79
C THR A 149 3.26 0.66 -1.54
N VAL A 150 2.42 -0.37 -1.40
CA VAL A 150 1.20 -0.56 -2.21
C VAL A 150 0.06 0.31 -1.69
N PHE A 151 0.00 0.51 -0.38
CA PHE A 151 -1.07 1.25 0.29
C PHE A 151 -0.69 2.70 0.60
N GLY A 152 0.39 3.21 0.00
CA GLY A 152 0.78 4.63 0.13
C GLY A 152 1.06 5.06 1.56
N ARG A 153 1.53 4.17 2.44
CA ARG A 153 1.77 4.41 3.87
C ARG A 153 0.52 4.87 4.62
N LEU A 154 -0.66 4.38 4.21
CA LEU A 154 -1.87 4.53 4.98
C LEU A 154 -1.67 3.90 6.37
N SER A 155 -1.95 4.66 7.42
CA SER A 155 -1.73 4.25 8.80
C SER A 155 -3.01 4.37 9.62
N SER A 156 -3.00 3.75 10.81
CA SER A 156 -4.10 3.92 11.77
C SER A 156 -4.29 5.37 12.21
N PHE A 157 -3.23 6.19 12.21
CA PHE A 157 -3.34 7.62 12.52
C PHE A 157 -4.19 8.35 11.47
N ASP A 158 -3.96 8.06 10.20
CA ASP A 158 -4.73 8.66 9.11
C ASP A 158 -6.21 8.30 9.20
N ILE A 159 -6.51 7.03 9.49
CA ILE A 159 -7.88 6.55 9.71
C ILE A 159 -8.53 7.30 10.87
N ARG A 160 -7.83 7.45 12.00
CA ARG A 160 -8.37 8.17 13.17
C ARG A 160 -8.70 9.62 12.84
N VAL A 161 -7.76 10.35 12.22
CA VAL A 161 -7.97 11.77 11.89
C VAL A 161 -9.08 11.94 10.85
N PHE A 162 -9.06 11.13 9.80
CA PHE A 162 -10.08 11.18 8.75
C PHE A 162 -11.48 10.86 9.30
N ALA A 163 -11.59 9.79 10.10
CA ALA A 163 -12.86 9.36 10.68
C ALA A 163 -13.41 10.40 11.67
N ASN A 164 -12.56 10.93 12.56
CA ASN A 164 -12.95 11.93 13.56
C ASN A 164 -13.13 13.35 12.99
N HIS A 165 -12.73 13.61 11.74
CA HIS A 165 -12.91 14.93 11.15
C HIS A 165 -14.40 15.29 11.08
N GLY A 166 -14.74 16.41 11.72
CA GLY A 166 -16.11 16.93 11.79
C GLY A 166 -16.65 17.45 10.45
N GLY A 167 -17.85 18.02 10.50
CA GLY A 167 -18.56 18.52 9.31
C GLY A 167 -19.63 17.56 8.82
N PRO A 168 -20.23 17.84 7.65
CA PRO A 168 -21.32 17.03 7.10
C PRO A 168 -20.87 15.59 6.85
N PHE A 169 -21.69 14.66 7.32
CA PHE A 169 -21.43 13.24 7.19
C PHE A 169 -21.27 12.84 5.71
N GLY A 170 -20.31 11.98 5.38
CA GLY A 170 -20.03 11.58 4.00
C GLY A 170 -19.32 12.62 3.11
N LEU A 171 -19.30 13.91 3.44
CA LEU A 171 -18.69 14.94 2.59
C LEU A 171 -17.19 14.70 2.35
N LYS A 172 -16.45 14.26 3.39
CA LYS A 172 -15.02 13.93 3.29
C LYS A 172 -14.73 12.83 2.25
N TYR A 173 -15.62 11.86 2.12
CA TYR A 173 -15.54 10.83 1.09
C TYR A 173 -15.87 11.40 -0.29
N ALA A 174 -16.95 12.16 -0.41
CA ALA A 174 -17.36 12.75 -1.68
C ALA A 174 -16.27 13.66 -2.26
N VAL A 175 -15.63 14.48 -1.41
CA VAL A 175 -14.51 15.34 -1.80
C VAL A 175 -13.29 14.51 -2.22
N LEU A 176 -12.92 13.48 -1.47
CA LEU A 176 -11.78 12.63 -1.80
C LEU A 176 -12.00 11.84 -3.11
N ASP A 177 -13.20 11.33 -3.33
CA ASP A 177 -13.61 10.61 -4.54
C ASP A 177 -13.62 11.55 -5.76
N GLU A 178 -14.18 12.76 -5.63
CA GLU A 178 -14.16 13.78 -6.69
C GLU A 178 -12.74 14.19 -7.08
N ILE A 179 -11.84 14.42 -6.10
CA ILE A 179 -10.43 14.71 -6.38
C ILE A 179 -9.75 13.51 -7.04
N THR A 180 -10.12 12.30 -6.66
CA THR A 180 -9.58 11.07 -7.24
C THR A 180 -9.95 10.90 -8.70
N GLU A 181 -11.20 11.21 -9.05
CA GLU A 181 -11.72 11.09 -10.41
C GLU A 181 -11.25 12.23 -11.31
N ASN A 182 -11.40 13.47 -10.85
CA ASN A 182 -11.33 14.63 -11.73
C ASN A 182 -10.28 15.67 -11.31
N GLY A 183 -9.68 15.51 -10.14
CA GLY A 183 -8.90 16.55 -9.48
C GLY A 183 -9.75 17.74 -9.03
N LEU A 184 -9.17 18.56 -8.16
CA LEU A 184 -9.63 19.93 -7.96
C LEU A 184 -8.72 20.83 -8.79
N ILE A 185 -9.20 21.31 -9.93
CA ILE A 185 -8.47 22.27 -10.77
C ILE A 185 -9.15 23.64 -10.72
N HIS A 186 -10.48 23.64 -10.79
CA HIS A 186 -11.31 24.82 -10.79
C HIS A 186 -12.44 24.71 -9.76
N ASN A 187 -12.45 25.62 -8.78
CA ASN A 187 -13.35 25.56 -7.62
C ASN A 187 -14.86 25.56 -7.96
N PRO A 188 -15.37 26.44 -8.86
CA PRO A 188 -16.78 26.42 -9.25
C PRO A 188 -17.23 25.08 -9.82
N THR A 189 -16.49 24.55 -10.80
CA THR A 189 -16.80 23.27 -11.45
C THR A 189 -16.71 22.10 -10.45
N PHE A 190 -15.72 22.14 -9.54
CA PHE A 190 -15.60 21.15 -8.48
C PHE A 190 -16.84 21.11 -7.57
N LYS A 191 -17.36 22.26 -7.15
CA LYS A 191 -18.56 22.36 -6.32
C LYS A 191 -19.82 21.88 -7.03
N GLU A 192 -19.94 22.21 -8.30
CA GLU A 192 -21.05 21.77 -9.15
C GLU A 192 -21.08 20.25 -9.24
N ARG A 193 -19.95 19.61 -9.55
CA ARG A 193 -19.84 18.13 -9.58
C ARG A 193 -20.04 17.50 -8.21
N LEU A 194 -19.60 18.16 -7.14
CA LEU A 194 -19.82 17.70 -5.78
C LEU A 194 -21.29 17.80 -5.33
N GLY A 195 -22.09 18.66 -5.96
CA GLY A 195 -23.44 18.98 -5.50
C GLY A 195 -23.46 19.69 -4.14
N TYR A 196 -22.36 20.37 -3.77
CA TYR A 196 -22.20 21.01 -2.46
C TYR A 196 -21.54 22.39 -2.59
N SER A 197 -22.21 23.44 -2.09
CA SER A 197 -21.85 24.84 -2.38
C SER A 197 -20.98 25.53 -1.31
N THR A 198 -21.00 25.04 -0.07
CA THR A 198 -20.37 25.70 1.08
C THR A 198 -18.85 25.63 1.03
N THR A 199 -18.21 26.75 0.65
CA THR A 199 -16.75 26.85 0.46
C THR A 199 -15.96 26.53 1.73
N GLY A 200 -16.41 27.04 2.89
CA GLY A 200 -15.67 26.92 4.14
C GLY A 200 -15.43 25.45 4.52
N THR A 201 -16.51 24.66 4.51
CA THR A 201 -16.47 23.23 4.81
C THR A 201 -15.63 22.44 3.80
N ILE A 202 -15.74 22.74 2.49
CA ILE A 202 -14.89 22.11 1.47
C ILE A 202 -13.41 22.43 1.73
N ARG A 203 -13.10 23.68 2.13
CA ARG A 203 -11.73 24.10 2.45
C ARG A 203 -11.17 23.34 3.66
N GLU A 204 -11.96 23.17 4.71
CA GLU A 204 -11.57 22.38 5.90
C GLU A 204 -11.27 20.94 5.53
N VAL A 205 -12.19 20.28 4.81
CA VAL A 205 -12.01 18.89 4.34
C VAL A 205 -10.77 18.77 3.47
N THR A 206 -10.63 19.61 2.44
CA THR A 206 -9.47 19.54 1.52
C THR A 206 -8.15 19.84 2.22
N THR A 207 -8.15 20.70 3.25
CA THR A 207 -6.97 20.95 4.09
C THR A 207 -6.59 19.72 4.90
N MET A 208 -7.56 19.06 5.53
CA MET A 208 -7.34 17.80 6.24
C MET A 208 -6.83 16.70 5.31
N LEU A 209 -7.46 16.52 4.14
CA LEU A 209 -7.03 15.52 3.15
C LEU A 209 -5.58 15.78 2.69
N SER A 210 -5.21 17.05 2.48
CA SER A 210 -3.85 17.43 2.10
C SER A 210 -2.87 17.16 3.24
N ALA A 211 -3.23 17.49 4.48
CA ALA A 211 -2.38 17.28 5.66
C ALA A 211 -2.11 15.79 5.93
N LEU A 212 -3.09 14.92 5.64
CA LEU A 212 -2.92 13.47 5.73
C LEU A 212 -2.18 12.86 4.52
N GLY A 213 -1.87 13.66 3.49
CA GLY A 213 -1.30 13.16 2.24
C GLY A 213 -2.26 12.25 1.45
N LEU A 214 -3.57 12.37 1.67
CA LEU A 214 -4.59 11.66 0.88
C LEU A 214 -4.82 12.35 -0.47
N VAL A 215 -4.52 13.65 -0.55
CA VAL A 215 -4.45 14.41 -1.81
C VAL A 215 -3.18 15.24 -1.81
N LYS A 216 -2.65 15.54 -2.99
CA LYS A 216 -1.44 16.35 -3.17
C LYS A 216 -1.85 17.74 -3.61
N ARG A 217 -1.46 18.75 -2.85
CA ARG A 217 -1.60 20.15 -3.27
C ARG A 217 -0.47 20.52 -4.21
N LEU A 218 -0.83 21.14 -5.34
CA LEU A 218 0.15 21.63 -6.28
C LEU A 218 0.67 22.99 -5.82
N ASP A 219 1.89 23.03 -5.30
CA ASP A 219 2.53 24.26 -4.83
C ASP A 219 1.58 25.03 -3.87
N ASN A 220 1.59 26.36 -3.89
CA ASN A 220 0.66 27.19 -3.10
C ASN A 220 -0.69 27.44 -3.82
N SER A 221 -1.11 26.54 -4.71
CA SER A 221 -2.33 26.72 -5.50
C SER A 221 -3.56 26.08 -4.85
N VAL A 222 -4.72 26.34 -5.45
CA VAL A 222 -5.97 25.64 -5.12
C VAL A 222 -6.00 24.21 -5.65
N ILE A 223 -5.08 23.86 -6.56
CA ILE A 223 -5.11 22.61 -7.29
C ILE A 223 -4.79 21.43 -6.36
N LEU A 224 -5.65 20.42 -6.37
CA LEU A 224 -5.46 19.16 -5.63
C LEU A 224 -5.52 17.97 -6.58
N LEU A 225 -4.56 17.08 -6.42
CA LEU A 225 -4.38 15.89 -7.22
C LEU A 225 -4.54 14.63 -6.35
N PRO A 226 -4.96 13.50 -6.93
CA PRO A 226 -5.00 12.22 -6.24
C PRO A 226 -3.63 11.80 -5.71
N THR A 227 -3.64 10.96 -4.68
CA THR A 227 -2.47 10.19 -4.22
C THR A 227 -2.81 8.72 -4.14
N LEU A 228 -1.79 7.85 -4.14
CA LEU A 228 -1.96 6.41 -3.91
C LEU A 228 -2.64 6.14 -2.55
N LYS A 229 -2.30 6.93 -1.52
CA LYS A 229 -2.85 6.82 -0.18
C LYS A 229 -4.34 7.17 -0.12
N GLY A 230 -4.75 8.25 -0.79
CA GLY A 230 -6.16 8.64 -0.90
C GLY A 230 -6.99 7.60 -1.61
N ARG A 231 -6.46 7.05 -2.70
CA ARG A 231 -7.11 5.99 -3.47
C ARG A 231 -7.20 4.68 -2.69
N MET A 232 -6.15 4.34 -1.94
CA MET A 232 -6.19 3.23 -0.98
C MET A 232 -7.37 3.34 -0.04
N LEU A 233 -7.56 4.52 0.56
CA LEU A 233 -8.61 4.74 1.53
C LEU A 233 -10.01 4.56 0.92
N LEU A 234 -10.20 5.02 -0.32
CA LEU A 234 -11.45 4.81 -1.06
C LEU A 234 -11.71 3.32 -1.34
N ASP A 235 -10.72 2.58 -1.84
CA ASP A 235 -10.88 1.14 -2.10
C ASP A 235 -11.09 0.31 -0.83
N LEU A 236 -10.41 0.68 0.26
CA LEU A 236 -10.65 0.11 1.58
C LEU A 236 -12.09 0.34 2.03
N ALA A 237 -12.61 1.55 1.85
CA ALA A 237 -14.00 1.86 2.18
C ALA A 237 -14.99 1.06 1.30
N ARG A 238 -14.72 0.92 -0.01
CA ARG A 238 -15.51 0.07 -0.92
C ARG A 238 -15.51 -1.39 -0.45
N LYS A 239 -14.35 -1.94 -0.11
CA LYS A 239 -14.20 -3.29 0.45
C LYS A 239 -15.04 -3.46 1.71
N LEU A 240 -14.98 -2.53 2.65
CA LEU A 240 -15.76 -2.57 3.90
C LEU A 240 -17.28 -2.46 3.67
N VAL A 241 -17.70 -1.74 2.63
CA VAL A 241 -19.11 -1.63 2.24
C VAL A 241 -19.60 -2.92 1.60
N VAL A 242 -18.81 -3.53 0.70
CA VAL A 242 -19.14 -4.79 0.02
C VAL A 242 -19.12 -5.97 0.98
N ASP A 243 -18.14 -6.02 1.86
CA ASP A 243 -18.05 -7.01 2.94
C ASP A 243 -19.05 -6.63 4.05
N ASN A 244 -20.33 -6.88 3.80
CA ASN A 244 -21.32 -6.95 4.85
C ASN A 244 -21.00 -8.19 5.69
N SER A 245 -20.68 -7.96 6.96
CA SER A 245 -20.34 -8.94 7.97
C SER A 245 -21.51 -9.90 8.25
N SER A 246 -21.73 -10.85 7.34
CA SER A 246 -22.54 -12.06 7.50
C SER A 246 -21.93 -13.28 6.83
N ASP A 247 -20.86 -13.12 6.02
CA ASP A 247 -20.16 -14.25 5.42
C ASP A 247 -19.01 -14.73 6.31
N GLU A 248 -19.05 -16.01 6.68
CA GLU A 248 -18.00 -16.77 7.36
C GLU A 248 -16.69 -16.91 6.54
N THR A 249 -16.54 -16.14 5.46
CA THR A 249 -15.44 -16.21 4.48
C THR A 249 -14.57 -14.95 4.43
N ALA A 250 -14.60 -14.10 5.48
CA ALA A 250 -13.63 -13.01 5.59
C ALA A 250 -12.21 -13.59 5.52
N SER A 251 -11.46 -13.24 4.47
CA SER A 251 -10.09 -13.73 4.32
C SER A 251 -9.24 -13.25 5.50
N GLY A 252 -8.43 -14.15 6.07
CA GLY A 252 -7.59 -13.82 7.22
C GLY A 252 -6.67 -12.62 6.94
N GLU A 253 -6.30 -12.44 5.68
CA GLU A 253 -5.49 -11.33 5.18
C GLU A 253 -6.18 -9.97 5.34
N PHE A 254 -7.50 -9.90 5.12
CA PHE A 254 -8.25 -8.66 5.34
C PHE A 254 -8.41 -8.35 6.82
N GLU A 255 -8.53 -9.37 7.69
CA GLU A 255 -8.48 -9.18 9.14
C GLU A 255 -7.14 -8.59 9.60
N ILE A 256 -6.00 -9.06 9.03
CA ILE A 256 -4.69 -8.46 9.31
C ILE A 256 -4.67 -6.99 8.91
N ILE A 257 -5.14 -6.64 7.71
CA ILE A 257 -5.23 -5.23 7.26
C ILE A 257 -6.08 -4.41 8.23
N LYS A 258 -7.24 -4.96 8.66
CA LYS A 258 -8.10 -4.27 9.60
C LYS A 258 -7.43 -4.06 10.95
N SER A 259 -6.74 -5.07 11.48
CA SER A 259 -6.03 -4.98 12.77
C SER A 259 -4.94 -3.90 12.78
N LEU A 260 -4.29 -3.65 11.63
CA LEU A 260 -3.25 -2.63 11.49
C LEU A 260 -3.81 -1.21 11.36
N LEU A 261 -5.00 -1.06 10.77
CA LEU A 261 -5.59 0.24 10.44
C LEU A 261 -6.62 0.73 11.43
N PHE A 262 -7.43 -0.18 11.97
CA PHE A 262 -8.53 0.14 12.87
C PHE A 262 -8.14 -0.28 14.28
N PRO A 263 -7.58 0.63 15.10
CA PRO A 263 -7.25 0.30 16.47
C PRO A 263 -8.52 -0.10 17.22
N ILE A 264 -8.43 -1.17 18.01
CA ILE A 264 -9.55 -1.64 18.84
C ILE A 264 -9.85 -0.54 19.85
N GLY A 265 -11.04 0.03 19.75
CA GLY A 265 -11.54 0.93 20.77
C GLY A 265 -11.78 0.16 22.07
N SER A 266 -11.27 0.62 23.21
CA SER A 266 -11.71 0.10 24.52
C SER A 266 -13.21 0.33 24.68
N ASN A 267 -13.94 -0.56 25.39
CA ASN A 267 -15.40 -0.49 25.57
C ASN A 267 -15.93 0.95 25.72
N GLY A 268 -16.70 1.43 24.74
CA GLY A 268 -17.24 2.80 24.67
C GLY A 268 -16.49 3.78 23.76
N GLN A 269 -15.36 3.40 23.16
CA GLN A 269 -14.63 4.23 22.20
C GLN A 269 -15.25 4.23 20.80
N PHE A 270 -14.98 5.32 20.06
CA PHE A 270 -15.41 5.55 18.69
C PHE A 270 -15.04 4.39 17.76
N ASN A 271 -16.02 3.77 17.10
CA ASN A 271 -15.78 2.66 16.19
C ASN A 271 -15.40 3.19 14.80
N TYR A 272 -14.08 3.31 14.57
CA TYR A 272 -13.52 3.81 13.32
C TYR A 272 -13.95 3.01 12.08
N LEU A 273 -14.03 1.68 12.20
CA LEU A 273 -14.43 0.83 11.08
C LEU A 273 -15.88 1.13 10.68
N LYS A 274 -16.77 1.24 11.67
CA LYS A 274 -18.18 1.58 11.47
C LYS A 274 -18.33 2.98 10.87
N GLU A 275 -17.64 3.98 11.42
CA GLU A 275 -17.66 5.36 10.91
C GLU A 275 -17.25 5.42 9.43
N ILE A 276 -16.13 4.78 9.07
CA ILE A 276 -15.63 4.74 7.69
C ILE A 276 -16.67 4.11 6.76
N LYS A 277 -17.24 2.96 7.15
CA LYS A 277 -18.25 2.25 6.37
C LYS A 277 -19.53 3.09 6.19
N GLU A 278 -20.07 3.62 7.28
CA GLU A 278 -21.33 4.38 7.27
C GLU A 278 -21.17 5.72 6.54
N SER A 279 -20.05 6.41 6.75
CA SER A 279 -19.76 7.67 6.06
C SER A 279 -19.56 7.44 4.56
N ALA A 280 -18.98 6.31 4.15
CA ALA A 280 -18.88 5.92 2.75
C ALA A 280 -20.29 5.64 2.16
N LEU A 281 -21.10 4.81 2.82
CA LEU A 281 -22.49 4.54 2.38
C LEU A 281 -23.32 5.83 2.26
N TYR A 282 -23.22 6.73 3.23
CA TYR A 282 -23.90 8.02 3.18
C TYR A 282 -23.43 8.86 1.99
N SER A 283 -22.11 8.88 1.73
CA SER A 283 -21.54 9.56 0.57
C SER A 283 -22.14 9.05 -0.74
N ALA A 284 -22.32 7.73 -0.86
CA ALA A 284 -22.91 7.14 -2.05
C ALA A 284 -24.35 7.60 -2.27
N ASN A 285 -25.15 7.55 -1.20
CA ASN A 285 -26.58 7.83 -1.27
C ASN A 285 -26.92 9.33 -1.42
N ASN A 286 -26.09 10.22 -0.88
CA ASN A 286 -26.41 11.66 -0.77
C ASN A 286 -25.59 12.56 -1.71
N PHE A 287 -24.42 12.10 -2.16
CA PHE A 287 -23.56 12.87 -3.07
C PHE A 287 -23.39 12.19 -4.44
N GLY A 288 -24.21 11.17 -4.74
CA GLY A 288 -24.21 10.44 -6.01
C GLY A 288 -22.91 9.68 -6.29
N ARG A 289 -22.14 9.32 -5.26
CA ARG A 289 -20.80 8.72 -5.40
C ARG A 289 -20.91 7.21 -5.62
N LYS A 290 -20.23 6.71 -6.65
CA LYS A 290 -20.23 5.27 -6.97
C LYS A 290 -19.24 4.53 -6.06
N LEU A 291 -19.65 4.25 -4.83
CA LEU A 291 -18.89 3.39 -3.90
C LEU A 291 -19.28 1.91 -4.05
N THR A 292 -20.54 1.65 -4.38
CA THR A 292 -21.01 0.35 -4.87
C THR A 292 -20.77 0.27 -6.37
N VAL A 293 -19.50 0.17 -6.78
CA VAL A 293 -19.25 -0.52 -8.05
C VAL A 293 -19.76 -1.91 -7.78
N SER A 294 -20.91 -2.26 -8.37
CA SER A 294 -21.36 -3.64 -8.46
C SER A 294 -20.12 -4.48 -8.69
N ALA A 295 -19.91 -5.54 -7.90
CA ALA A 295 -18.89 -6.55 -8.16
C ALA A 295 -19.20 -7.23 -9.51
N GLN A 296 -19.18 -6.45 -10.58
CA GLN A 296 -19.51 -6.81 -11.93
C GLN A 296 -18.29 -7.52 -12.47
N SER A 297 -18.59 -8.72 -12.98
CA SER A 297 -17.74 -9.76 -13.53
C SER A 297 -16.76 -10.43 -12.55
N GLU A 298 -16.94 -11.76 -12.43
CA GLU A 298 -15.84 -12.69 -12.24
C GLU A 298 -14.65 -12.24 -13.12
N GLY A 299 -13.51 -11.94 -12.49
CA GLY A 299 -12.30 -11.49 -13.18
C GLY A 299 -11.85 -10.04 -12.92
N THR A 300 -12.63 -9.22 -12.19
CA THR A 300 -12.13 -7.89 -11.76
C THR A 300 -11.06 -8.00 -10.68
N LYS A 301 -9.83 -7.55 -11.00
CA LYS A 301 -8.67 -7.52 -10.09
C LYS A 301 -8.80 -6.48 -8.97
N PHE A 302 -9.51 -5.37 -9.21
CA PHE A 302 -9.64 -4.23 -8.29
C PHE A 302 -11.09 -3.74 -8.19
N TYR A 303 -11.44 -3.07 -7.09
CA TYR A 303 -12.73 -2.39 -6.94
C TYR A 303 -12.90 -1.20 -7.89
N LYS A 304 -11.80 -0.50 -8.21
CA LYS A 304 -11.76 0.54 -9.24
C LYS A 304 -10.34 0.68 -9.79
N THR A 305 -10.14 0.39 -11.07
CA THR A 305 -8.86 0.63 -11.76
C THR A 305 -8.68 2.13 -12.00
N PHE A 306 -7.45 2.64 -11.85
CA PHE A 306 -7.14 3.98 -12.33
C PHE A 306 -7.17 4.01 -13.84
N ASN A 307 -7.91 4.94 -14.43
CA ASN A 307 -7.85 5.15 -15.86
C ASN A 307 -7.26 6.53 -16.15
N TRP A 308 -6.10 6.53 -16.81
CA TRP A 308 -5.44 7.76 -17.24
C TRP A 308 -6.23 8.51 -18.32
N ASP A 309 -7.06 7.80 -19.08
CA ASP A 309 -7.91 8.44 -20.08
C ASP A 309 -8.99 9.33 -19.43
N ASP A 310 -9.40 9.03 -18.19
CA ASP A 310 -10.35 9.87 -17.44
C ASP A 310 -9.76 11.25 -17.10
N TRP A 311 -8.43 11.37 -17.13
CA TRP A 311 -7.68 12.60 -16.89
C TRP A 311 -7.26 13.31 -18.18
N ARG A 312 -7.66 12.81 -19.36
CA ARG A 312 -7.16 13.31 -20.64
C ARG A 312 -7.44 14.80 -20.86
N GLU A 313 -8.63 15.28 -20.49
CA GLU A 313 -8.99 16.71 -20.62
C GLU A 313 -8.14 17.58 -19.69
N GLN A 314 -7.99 17.19 -18.44
CA GLN A 314 -7.18 17.88 -17.43
C GLN A 314 -5.71 17.94 -17.85
N LEU A 315 -5.18 16.84 -18.38
CA LEU A 315 -3.83 16.74 -18.90
C LEU A 315 -3.62 17.53 -20.20
N GLN A 316 -4.65 17.71 -21.02
CA GLN A 316 -4.58 18.62 -22.18
C GLN A 316 -4.52 20.09 -21.74
N MET A 317 -5.28 20.45 -20.71
CA MET A 317 -5.29 21.82 -20.17
C MET A 317 -4.00 22.18 -19.42
N MET A 318 -3.39 21.21 -18.75
CA MET A 318 -2.15 21.38 -17.98
C MET A 318 -1.24 20.15 -18.12
N PRO A 319 -0.46 20.05 -19.22
CA PRO A 319 0.39 18.90 -19.51
C PRO A 319 1.39 18.56 -18.40
N GLU A 320 1.88 19.57 -17.68
CA GLU A 320 2.79 19.45 -16.55
C GLU A 320 2.20 18.68 -15.36
N LEU A 321 0.87 18.49 -15.31
CA LEU A 321 0.24 17.66 -14.28
C LEU A 321 0.63 16.19 -14.40
N LYS A 322 0.96 15.69 -15.60
CA LYS A 322 1.33 14.29 -15.81
C LYS A 322 2.54 13.91 -14.95
N ASP A 323 3.56 14.76 -14.96
CA ASP A 323 4.79 14.52 -14.21
C ASP A 323 4.56 14.73 -12.70
N LYS A 324 3.68 15.67 -12.33
CA LYS A 324 3.43 16.03 -10.93
C LYS A 324 2.40 15.14 -10.21
N LEU A 325 1.48 14.52 -10.94
CA LEU A 325 0.44 13.63 -10.41
C LEU A 325 1.05 12.53 -9.55
N PHE A 326 2.20 12.00 -9.97
CA PHE A 326 2.97 11.03 -9.18
C PHE A 326 4.47 11.14 -9.48
N THR A 327 5.09 12.31 -9.23
CA THR A 327 6.52 12.32 -8.91
C THR A 327 6.77 11.33 -7.76
N GLU A 328 8.01 10.91 -7.54
CA GLU A 328 8.36 9.86 -6.57
C GLU A 328 8.34 10.21 -5.04
N PRO A 329 7.87 11.38 -4.51
CA PRO A 329 8.24 11.76 -3.15
C PRO A 329 7.52 10.96 -2.05
N ASP A 330 6.65 10.01 -2.39
CA ASP A 330 6.14 9.03 -1.42
C ASP A 330 7.22 8.06 -0.91
N PHE A 331 8.43 8.08 -1.50
CA PHE A 331 9.55 7.18 -1.17
C PHE A 331 10.85 7.85 -0.74
N ASP A 332 10.88 9.18 -0.56
CA ASP A 332 12.11 9.95 -0.29
C ASP A 332 12.68 9.81 1.14
N TYR A 333 12.25 8.79 1.88
CA TYR A 333 12.80 8.50 3.21
C TYR A 333 13.53 7.15 3.20
N VAL A 334 14.86 7.26 3.21
CA VAL A 334 15.80 6.18 3.58
C VAL A 334 15.70 6.02 5.10
N TYR A 335 15.48 4.79 5.56
CA TYR A 335 15.52 4.44 7.00
C TYR A 335 16.88 4.75 7.64
#